data_AF-Q4CQR6-F1
#
_entry.id   AF-Q4CQR6-F1
#
_cell.length_a   1.000
_cell.length_b   1.000
_cell.length_c   1.000
_cell.angle_alpha   90.00
_cell.angle_beta   90.00
_cell.angle_gamma   90.00
#
_symmetry.space_group_name_H-M   'P 1'
#
loop_
_entity.id
_entity.type
_entity.pdbx_description
1 polymer ?
#
loop_
_entity_poly.entity_id
_entity_poly.type
_entity_poly.pdbx_seq_one_letter_code
_entity_poly.pdbx_strand_id
1 'polypeptide(L)'
;MASGPTELLIDEERFLLTVEVLLANIPSLVSDLSSAKYALLSFSDKFRNEVRQKSSLIPAVSDAYREFLETRGSLQEEQRKLNELETQLVRSSPPNFLSVEEVHFEDTGGALLVDEPRRSDGADAQEESLIEENLVKPHAASAGSTVSTAEGLVNIYETHKNSTLSEDASQTALVLSADDIKRVRESESLLEEEREKLACLARETNVLEDQLELDRSHCEEMSEHVHSIRRNYQAVLAELTAVESERRQYATLREEWEGRKGIYSEARRDMEEIFVLCRNEELAIISVVLEGVNEHVISIERELNEKKRSQEVELAVYQIAYKEQQAVVDELRDAVNYLQRHQWELELMAKRQEIEKYKRKSIRRLLMASLSASLNTGEALKQELSEEYIKEAKEDHRAVSLVSARIGALEARRGVLAAELLRISSTEKDTTRMNCALRRMREILMDEITIDESMLQNEDELTPWYNRELLPPYS
;
A
#
# COMPACT_ATOMS: atom_id res chain seq x y z
N MET A 1 28.73 -17.51 14.93
CA MET A 1 28.94 -18.54 13.90
C MET A 1 29.43 -17.82 12.66
N ALA A 2 30.70 -17.99 12.34
CA ALA A 2 31.38 -17.32 11.24
C ALA A 2 30.93 -17.91 9.90
N SER A 3 29.93 -17.31 9.25
CA SER A 3 29.81 -17.40 7.79
C SER A 3 30.76 -16.35 7.23
N GLY A 4 31.94 -16.83 6.85
CA GLY A 4 33.11 -16.02 6.53
C GLY A 4 32.96 -15.12 5.31
N PRO A 5 33.95 -14.25 5.07
CA PRO A 5 33.99 -13.30 3.96
C PRO A 5 34.15 -13.95 2.57
N THR A 6 33.95 -15.26 2.44
CA THR A 6 34.10 -15.99 1.17
C THR A 6 33.02 -15.67 0.15
N GLU A 7 31.78 -15.38 0.56
CA GLU A 7 30.72 -15.13 -0.43
C GLU A 7 30.88 -13.78 -1.16
N LEU A 8 31.34 -12.73 -0.47
CA LEU A 8 31.62 -11.43 -1.09
C LEU A 8 32.83 -11.49 -2.03
N LEU A 9 33.87 -12.26 -1.69
CA LEU A 9 35.05 -12.42 -2.55
C LEU A 9 34.73 -13.21 -3.83
N ILE A 10 33.84 -14.20 -3.78
CA ILE A 10 33.47 -14.97 -4.98
C ILE A 10 32.73 -14.08 -6.00
N ASP A 11 31.90 -13.14 -5.54
CA ASP A 11 31.21 -12.23 -6.45
C ASP A 11 32.15 -11.16 -7.02
N GLU A 12 33.11 -10.65 -6.25
CA GLU A 12 34.15 -9.76 -6.78
C GLU A 12 35.05 -10.45 -7.81
N GLU A 13 35.49 -11.69 -7.54
CA GLU A 13 36.29 -12.47 -8.49
C GLU A 13 35.52 -12.77 -9.78
N ARG A 14 34.23 -13.11 -9.69
CA ARG A 14 33.37 -13.32 -10.86
C ARG A 14 33.14 -12.04 -11.65
N PHE A 15 32.95 -10.91 -10.97
CA PHE A 15 32.79 -9.62 -11.61
C PHE A 15 34.08 -9.22 -12.34
N LEU A 16 35.24 -9.34 -11.68
CA LEU A 16 36.55 -9.07 -12.28
C LEU A 16 36.82 -9.97 -13.48
N LEU A 17 36.54 -11.28 -13.39
CA LEU A 17 36.69 -12.20 -14.51
C LEU A 17 35.79 -11.82 -15.69
N THR A 18 34.55 -11.43 -15.42
CA THR A 18 33.60 -11.02 -16.48
C THR A 18 34.10 -9.75 -17.17
N VAL A 19 34.61 -8.78 -16.40
CA VAL A 19 35.21 -7.54 -16.92
C VAL A 19 36.45 -7.85 -17.75
N GLU A 20 37.34 -8.73 -17.29
CA GLU A 20 38.53 -9.14 -18.04
C GLU A 20 38.18 -9.83 -19.36
N VAL A 21 37.21 -10.76 -19.36
CA VAL A 21 36.74 -11.42 -20.59
C VAL A 21 36.13 -10.41 -21.56
N LEU A 22 35.38 -9.43 -21.06
CA LEU A 22 34.76 -8.40 -21.89
C LEU A 22 35.85 -7.50 -22.50
N LEU A 23 36.81 -7.04 -21.70
CA LEU A 23 37.96 -6.24 -22.15
C LEU A 23 38.84 -7.01 -23.16
N ALA A 24 39.04 -8.31 -22.95
CA ALA A 24 39.80 -9.16 -23.87
C ALA A 24 39.10 -9.35 -25.23
N ASN A 25 37.77 -9.29 -25.25
CA ASN A 25 36.97 -9.44 -26.48
C ASN A 25 36.74 -8.13 -27.25
N ILE A 26 37.00 -6.95 -26.65
CA ILE A 26 36.84 -5.65 -27.33
C ILE A 26 37.59 -5.60 -28.68
N PRO A 27 38.85 -6.03 -28.80
CA PRO A 27 39.55 -6.01 -30.09
C PRO A 27 38.87 -6.85 -31.18
N SER A 28 38.29 -8.01 -30.82
CA SER A 28 37.56 -8.87 -31.76
C SER A 28 36.24 -8.22 -32.18
N LEU A 29 35.50 -7.64 -31.23
CA LEU A 29 34.27 -6.90 -31.54
C LEU A 29 34.56 -5.72 -32.47
N VAL A 30 35.64 -4.98 -32.23
CA VAL A 30 36.06 -3.87 -33.11
C VAL A 30 36.48 -4.38 -34.49
N SER A 31 37.18 -5.52 -34.60
CA SER A 31 37.54 -6.11 -35.90
C SER A 31 36.30 -6.55 -36.67
N ASP A 32 35.34 -7.19 -36.01
CA ASP A 32 34.09 -7.63 -36.64
C ASP A 32 33.25 -6.44 -37.11
N LEU A 33 33.17 -5.38 -36.30
CA LEU A 33 32.49 -4.14 -36.68
C LEU A 33 33.18 -3.45 -37.87
N SER A 34 34.52 -3.47 -37.92
CA SER A 34 35.28 -2.91 -39.03
C SER A 34 35.09 -3.70 -40.32
N SER A 35 35.05 -5.03 -40.24
CA SER A 35 34.73 -5.94 -41.35
C SER A 35 33.31 -5.67 -41.88
N ALA A 36 32.33 -5.58 -40.99
CA ALA A 36 30.95 -5.27 -41.35
C ALA A 36 30.82 -3.90 -42.05
N LYS A 37 31.60 -2.89 -41.61
CA LYS A 37 31.68 -1.58 -42.28
C LYS A 37 32.16 -1.71 -43.74
N TYR A 38 33.21 -2.49 -44.00
CA TYR A 38 33.69 -2.69 -45.39
C TYR A 38 32.69 -3.50 -46.24
N ALA A 39 32.03 -4.49 -45.66
CA ALA A 39 30.99 -5.25 -46.36
C ALA A 39 29.81 -4.35 -46.75
N LEU A 40 29.31 -3.53 -45.83
CA LEU A 40 28.22 -2.57 -46.08
C LEU A 40 28.61 -1.52 -47.13
N LEU A 41 29.85 -1.00 -47.08
CA LEU A 41 30.35 -0.08 -48.10
C LEU A 41 30.47 -0.75 -49.48
N SER A 42 30.94 -2.00 -49.54
CA SER A 42 30.99 -2.80 -50.78
C SER A 42 29.61 -3.03 -51.39
N PHE A 43 28.60 -3.37 -50.58
CA PHE A 43 27.22 -3.51 -51.06
C PHE A 43 26.67 -2.17 -51.57
N SER A 44 26.95 -1.07 -50.85
CA SER A 44 26.62 0.28 -51.28
C SER A 44 27.24 0.63 -52.63
N ASP A 45 28.52 0.32 -52.84
CA ASP A 45 29.23 0.65 -54.08
C ASP A 45 28.78 -0.21 -55.25
N LYS A 46 28.53 -1.51 -55.04
CA LYS A 46 27.92 -2.37 -56.07
C LYS A 46 26.56 -1.83 -56.49
N PHE A 47 25.71 -1.49 -55.51
CA PHE A 47 24.38 -0.96 -55.79
C PHE A 47 24.44 0.41 -56.50
N ARG A 48 25.35 1.30 -56.08
CA ARG A 48 25.59 2.58 -56.77
C ARG A 48 26.07 2.39 -58.19
N ASN A 49 27.01 1.48 -58.44
CA ASN A 49 27.51 1.23 -59.79
C ASN A 49 26.43 0.60 -60.68
N GLU A 50 25.63 -0.31 -60.17
CA GLU A 50 24.52 -0.93 -60.90
C GLU A 50 23.44 0.10 -61.25
N VAL A 51 23.07 0.98 -60.30
CA VAL A 51 22.16 2.11 -60.56
C VAL A 51 22.75 3.07 -61.59
N ARG A 52 24.05 3.36 -61.52
CA ARG A 52 24.73 4.24 -62.49
C ARG A 52 24.73 3.63 -63.90
N GLN A 53 25.02 2.33 -64.01
CA GLN A 53 25.03 1.60 -65.27
C GLN A 53 23.62 1.50 -65.89
N LYS A 54 22.60 1.21 -65.08
CA LYS A 54 21.20 1.23 -65.52
C LYS A 54 20.75 2.64 -65.91
N SER A 55 21.18 3.67 -65.17
CA SER A 55 20.88 5.07 -65.51
C SER A 55 21.54 5.53 -66.81
N SER A 56 22.74 5.03 -67.16
CA SER A 56 23.38 5.32 -68.44
C SER A 56 22.75 4.58 -69.62
N LEU A 57 22.07 3.46 -69.37
CA LEU A 57 21.38 2.69 -70.40
C LEU A 57 20.10 3.40 -70.88
N ILE A 58 19.41 4.13 -69.99
CA ILE A 58 18.17 4.84 -70.31
C ILE A 58 18.35 5.87 -71.44
N PRO A 59 19.36 6.78 -71.40
CA PRO A 59 19.64 7.68 -72.52
C PRO A 59 20.02 6.94 -73.81
N ALA A 60 20.85 5.89 -73.73
CA ALA A 60 21.27 5.13 -74.91
C ALA A 60 20.10 4.44 -75.62
N VAL A 61 19.16 3.87 -74.86
CA VAL A 61 17.93 3.28 -75.41
C VAL A 61 17.01 4.37 -75.97
N SER A 62 16.90 5.52 -75.30
CA SER A 62 16.12 6.65 -75.80
C SER A 62 16.69 7.22 -77.11
N ASP A 63 18.01 7.27 -77.25
CA ASP A 63 18.70 7.74 -78.45
C ASP A 63 18.47 6.78 -79.62
N ALA A 64 18.64 5.48 -79.38
CA ALA A 64 18.36 4.44 -80.38
C ALA A 64 16.88 4.44 -80.82
N TYR A 65 15.95 4.64 -79.89
CA TYR A 65 14.52 4.73 -80.21
C TYR A 65 14.18 5.97 -81.05
N ARG A 66 14.84 7.11 -80.77
CA ARG A 66 14.69 8.32 -81.58
C ARG A 66 15.25 8.15 -83.00
N GLU A 67 16.44 7.53 -83.14
CA GLU A 67 17.04 7.23 -84.44
C GLU A 67 16.15 6.26 -85.25
N PHE A 68 15.54 5.28 -84.58
CA PHE A 68 14.52 4.40 -85.17
C PHE A 68 13.27 5.18 -85.63
N LEU A 69 12.79 6.16 -84.86
CA LEU A 69 11.67 7.00 -85.27
C LEU A 69 12.02 7.92 -86.46
N GLU A 70 13.23 8.46 -86.52
CA GLU A 70 13.71 9.27 -87.65
C GLU A 70 13.83 8.43 -88.93
N THR A 71 14.43 7.25 -88.84
CA THR A 71 14.50 6.30 -89.98
C THR A 71 13.11 5.88 -90.43
N ARG A 72 12.17 5.62 -89.50
CA ARG A 72 10.75 5.37 -89.85
C ARG A 72 10.12 6.57 -90.56
N GLY A 73 10.37 7.78 -90.10
CA GLY A 73 9.92 9.01 -90.76
C GLY A 73 10.45 9.12 -92.19
N SER A 74 11.75 8.87 -92.39
CA SER A 74 12.37 8.88 -93.72
C SER A 74 11.82 7.79 -94.64
N LEU A 75 11.55 6.59 -94.11
CA LEU A 75 10.93 5.50 -94.85
C LEU A 75 9.51 5.87 -95.29
N GLN A 76 8.71 6.48 -94.40
CA GLN A 76 7.36 6.95 -94.74
C GLN A 76 7.39 8.07 -95.79
N GLU A 77 8.38 8.97 -95.74
CA GLU A 77 8.56 10.01 -96.77
C GLU A 77 8.97 9.41 -98.10
N GLU A 78 9.89 8.45 -98.14
CA GLU A 78 10.24 7.71 -99.36
C GLU A 78 9.06 6.91 -99.90
N GLN A 79 8.26 6.27 -99.03
CA GLN A 79 7.02 5.59 -99.42
C GLN A 79 6.01 6.57 -100.03
N ARG A 80 5.87 7.78 -99.46
CA ARG A 80 4.99 8.82 -100.04
C ARG A 80 5.52 9.32 -101.38
N LYS A 81 6.83 9.57 -101.50
CA LYS A 81 7.45 9.94 -102.80
C LYS A 81 7.27 8.84 -103.83
N LEU A 82 7.41 7.57 -103.42
CA LEU A 82 7.18 6.43 -104.28
C LEU A 82 5.71 6.38 -104.72
N ASN A 83 4.75 6.54 -103.81
CA ASN A 83 3.33 6.64 -104.15
C ASN A 83 3.02 7.86 -105.04
N GLU A 84 3.68 9.00 -104.83
CA GLU A 84 3.56 10.17 -105.71
C GLU A 84 4.10 9.88 -107.11
N LEU A 85 5.26 9.23 -107.22
CA LEU A 85 5.82 8.77 -108.48
C LEU A 85 4.92 7.72 -109.15
N GLU A 86 4.35 6.80 -108.38
CA GLU A 86 3.44 5.76 -108.86
C GLU A 86 2.12 6.38 -109.34
N THR A 87 1.54 7.35 -108.61
CA THR A 87 0.36 8.09 -109.08
C THR A 87 0.68 9.01 -110.27
N GLN A 88 1.90 9.55 -110.38
CA GLN A 88 2.34 10.23 -111.59
C GLN A 88 2.47 9.25 -112.76
N LEU A 89 3.02 8.05 -112.53
CA LEU A 89 3.18 6.99 -113.51
C LEU A 89 1.82 6.44 -113.99
N VAL A 90 0.88 6.27 -113.06
CA VAL A 90 -0.52 5.87 -113.32
C VAL A 90 -1.30 7.03 -113.95
N ARG A 91 -1.02 8.30 -113.66
CA ARG A 91 -1.60 9.42 -114.44
C ARG A 91 -1.02 9.48 -115.85
N SER A 92 0.23 9.08 -116.04
CA SER A 92 0.80 8.74 -117.34
C SER A 92 0.55 7.29 -117.73
N SER A 93 -0.56 6.69 -117.25
CA SER A 93 -0.85 5.25 -117.39
C SER A 93 -0.64 4.85 -118.85
N PRO A 94 0.31 3.93 -119.11
CA PRO A 94 0.59 3.54 -120.47
C PRO A 94 -0.62 2.81 -121.07
N PRO A 95 -0.96 3.08 -122.33
CA PRO A 95 -2.08 2.44 -123.01
C PRO A 95 -1.82 0.94 -123.18
N ASN A 96 -2.91 0.17 -123.18
CA ASN A 96 -2.87 -1.27 -123.40
C ASN A 96 -2.05 -1.64 -124.65
N PHE A 97 -1.11 -2.54 -124.46
CA PHE A 97 -0.12 -2.95 -125.46
C PHE A 97 -0.62 -4.19 -126.20
N LEU A 98 -1.11 -4.02 -127.43
CA LEU A 98 -1.50 -5.12 -128.31
C LEU A 98 -0.39 -5.43 -129.32
N SER A 99 -0.27 -6.71 -129.67
CA SER A 99 0.70 -7.18 -130.65
C SER A 99 0.23 -6.91 -132.09
N VAL A 100 1.16 -6.81 -133.05
CA VAL A 100 0.81 -6.61 -134.49
C VAL A 100 -0.07 -7.74 -135.02
N GLU A 101 0.06 -8.94 -134.47
CA GLU A 101 -0.74 -10.10 -134.87
C GLU A 101 -2.20 -9.97 -134.43
N GLU A 102 -2.49 -9.23 -133.36
CA GLU A 102 -3.87 -8.95 -132.94
C GLU A 102 -4.51 -7.83 -133.76
N VAL A 103 -3.73 -6.84 -134.24
CA VAL A 103 -4.26 -5.75 -135.07
C VAL A 103 -4.75 -6.24 -136.44
N HIS A 104 -4.26 -7.38 -136.94
CA HIS A 104 -4.75 -7.97 -138.19
C HIS A 104 -5.99 -8.86 -138.06
N PHE A 105 -6.52 -9.07 -136.86
CA PHE A 105 -7.75 -9.84 -136.69
C PHE A 105 -9.04 -9.01 -136.64
N GLU A 106 -8.98 -7.68 -136.54
CA GLU A 106 -10.21 -6.87 -136.45
C GLU A 106 -10.76 -6.38 -137.79
N ASP A 107 -9.99 -6.38 -138.88
CA ASP A 107 -10.47 -5.85 -140.17
C ASP A 107 -11.19 -6.86 -141.08
N THR A 108 -11.44 -8.09 -140.60
CA THR A 108 -12.34 -9.02 -141.30
C THR A 108 -13.67 -9.11 -140.56
N GLY A 109 -14.53 -8.11 -140.82
CA GLY A 109 -15.92 -8.06 -140.40
C GLY A 109 -16.74 -9.24 -140.92
N GLY A 110 -16.64 -10.38 -140.24
CA GLY A 110 -17.56 -11.50 -140.31
C GLY A 110 -18.66 -11.30 -139.29
N ALA A 111 -19.77 -10.71 -139.72
CA ALA A 111 -20.98 -10.58 -138.92
C ALA A 111 -21.51 -11.97 -138.50
N LEU A 112 -21.31 -12.33 -137.24
CA LEU A 112 -22.03 -13.41 -136.56
C LEU A 112 -22.61 -12.80 -135.28
N LEU A 113 -23.87 -12.41 -135.40
CA LEU A 113 -24.83 -12.21 -134.29
C LEU A 113 -24.97 -13.53 -133.50
N VAL A 114 -25.53 -13.41 -132.28
CA VAL A 114 -25.93 -14.47 -131.32
C VAL A 114 -24.79 -14.81 -130.34
N ASP A 115 -24.89 -14.64 -129.01
CA ASP A 115 -25.96 -14.33 -128.08
C ASP A 115 -25.32 -13.64 -126.85
N GLU A 116 -25.96 -12.61 -126.31
CA GLU A 116 -25.78 -12.25 -124.90
C GLU A 116 -26.50 -13.30 -124.03
N PRO A 117 -25.84 -13.90 -123.03
CA PRO A 117 -26.48 -14.26 -121.79
C PRO A 117 -26.01 -13.29 -120.70
N ARG A 118 -26.88 -12.35 -120.36
CA ARG A 118 -26.94 -11.75 -119.03
C ARG A 118 -26.87 -12.85 -117.96
N ARG A 119 -25.83 -12.82 -117.13
CA ARG A 119 -25.95 -13.15 -115.70
C ARG A 119 -25.04 -12.24 -114.89
N SER A 120 -25.67 -11.20 -114.36
CA SER A 120 -25.39 -10.67 -113.04
C SER A 120 -25.37 -11.79 -112.01
N ASP A 121 -24.50 -11.70 -111.01
CA ASP A 121 -24.83 -11.85 -109.59
C ASP A 121 -23.54 -11.68 -108.78
N GLY A 122 -23.58 -10.86 -107.72
CA GLY A 122 -22.48 -10.73 -106.76
C GLY A 122 -21.89 -9.34 -106.60
N ALA A 123 -22.69 -8.27 -106.74
CA ALA A 123 -22.35 -6.97 -106.15
C ALA A 123 -22.88 -6.93 -104.71
N ASP A 124 -22.22 -7.67 -103.81
CA ASP A 124 -22.35 -7.43 -102.37
C ASP A 124 -21.46 -6.23 -102.01
N ALA A 125 -21.96 -5.05 -102.36
CA ALA A 125 -21.47 -3.79 -101.82
C ALA A 125 -22.09 -3.62 -100.43
N GLN A 126 -21.52 -4.29 -99.42
CA GLN A 126 -21.73 -3.93 -98.03
C GLN A 126 -20.63 -2.96 -97.61
N GLU A 127 -21.06 -1.71 -97.47
CA GLU A 127 -20.44 -0.65 -96.69
C GLU A 127 -19.88 -1.17 -95.36
N GLU A 128 -18.58 -1.07 -95.14
CA GLU A 128 -18.03 -0.93 -93.79
C GLU A 128 -17.07 0.27 -93.75
N SER A 129 -17.66 1.39 -93.35
CA SER A 129 -17.12 2.37 -92.40
C SER A 129 -15.70 2.90 -92.61
N LEU A 130 -15.62 4.01 -93.34
CA LEU A 130 -14.63 5.06 -93.09
C LEU A 130 -14.92 5.68 -91.71
N ILE A 131 -14.25 5.20 -90.67
CA ILE A 131 -14.22 5.88 -89.37
C ILE A 131 -13.07 6.90 -89.40
N GLU A 132 -13.48 8.15 -89.21
CA GLU A 132 -12.69 9.32 -88.86
C GLU A 132 -11.72 9.03 -87.70
N GLU A 133 -10.51 9.59 -87.79
CA GLU A 133 -9.90 10.45 -86.77
C GLU A 133 -8.39 10.40 -86.94
N ASN A 134 -7.78 11.49 -87.39
CA ASN A 134 -6.49 11.97 -86.88
C ASN A 134 -6.28 13.41 -87.36
N LEU A 135 -7.13 14.30 -86.85
CA LEU A 135 -6.84 15.74 -86.76
C LEU A 135 -5.82 15.94 -85.62
N VAL A 136 -4.53 15.77 -85.91
CA VAL A 136 -3.48 16.34 -85.03
C VAL A 136 -2.93 17.58 -85.73
N LYS A 137 -3.28 18.73 -85.13
CA LYS A 137 -2.92 20.08 -85.57
C LYS A 137 -1.40 20.26 -85.74
N PRO A 138 -0.97 21.04 -86.74
CA PRO A 138 0.42 21.32 -87.02
C PRO A 138 1.01 22.30 -85.99
N HIS A 139 2.13 21.93 -85.38
CA HIS A 139 2.98 22.87 -84.68
C HIS A 139 3.79 23.68 -85.70
N ALA A 140 3.47 24.97 -85.80
CA ALA A 140 4.29 25.95 -86.47
C ALA A 140 5.58 26.19 -85.67
N ALA A 141 6.72 25.81 -86.25
CA ALA A 141 8.04 26.31 -85.88
C ALA A 141 8.84 26.49 -87.19
N SER A 142 8.81 27.69 -87.75
CA SER A 142 9.90 28.66 -87.64
C SER A 142 11.03 28.38 -88.64
N ALA A 143 10.86 28.99 -89.81
CA ALA A 143 11.88 29.53 -90.71
C ALA A 143 13.36 29.36 -90.27
N GLY A 144 14.05 28.42 -90.91
CA GLY A 144 15.51 28.38 -91.03
C GLY A 144 15.89 28.55 -92.50
N SER A 145 16.12 29.79 -92.90
CA SER A 145 16.55 30.21 -94.23
C SER A 145 18.06 30.06 -94.38
N THR A 146 18.51 29.28 -95.37
CA THR A 146 19.81 29.42 -96.07
C THR A 146 19.63 28.78 -97.45
N VAL A 147 19.32 29.53 -98.51
CA VAL A 147 20.28 30.23 -99.38
C VAL A 147 21.48 29.34 -99.74
N SER A 148 21.41 28.66 -100.88
CA SER A 148 22.57 28.53 -101.76
C SER A 148 22.11 28.46 -103.22
N THR A 149 22.57 29.48 -103.94
CA THR A 149 22.43 29.79 -105.35
C THR A 149 23.35 28.93 -106.22
N ALA A 150 22.84 28.41 -107.34
CA ALA A 150 23.54 28.17 -108.62
C ALA A 150 22.45 27.84 -109.66
N GLU A 151 22.00 28.81 -110.44
CA GLU A 151 22.54 29.17 -111.77
C GLU A 151 22.36 28.09 -112.85
N GLY A 152 21.53 28.43 -113.85
CA GLY A 152 21.76 28.00 -115.23
C GLY A 152 20.86 26.89 -115.77
N LEU A 153 19.65 27.23 -116.22
CA LEU A 153 19.23 27.03 -117.62
C LEU A 153 17.86 27.68 -117.86
N VAL A 154 17.92 28.82 -118.55
CA VAL A 154 16.84 29.49 -119.25
C VAL A 154 16.81 28.93 -120.67
N ASN A 155 15.70 28.32 -121.08
CA ASN A 155 15.19 28.31 -122.46
C ASN A 155 13.72 27.86 -122.40
N ILE A 156 12.75 28.77 -122.26
CA ILE A 156 11.99 29.37 -123.37
C ILE A 156 11.55 28.32 -124.42
N TYR A 157 10.46 27.63 -124.11
CA TYR A 157 9.36 27.46 -125.05
C TYR A 157 8.07 27.88 -124.34
N GLU A 158 7.81 29.19 -124.36
CA GLU A 158 6.46 29.75 -124.39
C GLU A 158 6.00 29.83 -125.86
N THR A 159 4.68 29.83 -126.07
CA THR A 159 3.90 29.78 -127.34
C THR A 159 3.56 28.35 -127.79
N HIS A 160 2.30 27.90 -127.90
CA HIS A 160 1.00 28.58 -127.92
C HIS A 160 -0.16 27.60 -127.62
N LYS A 161 -1.18 28.12 -126.92
CA LYS A 161 -2.63 27.92 -127.12
C LYS A 161 -3.24 26.55 -126.80
N ASN A 162 -3.84 26.50 -125.61
CA ASN A 162 -5.29 26.36 -125.40
C ASN A 162 -6.09 25.83 -126.60
N SER A 163 -6.22 24.50 -126.68
CA SER A 163 -7.42 23.84 -127.20
C SER A 163 -7.86 22.84 -126.13
N THR A 164 -8.55 23.36 -125.12
CA THR A 164 -9.58 22.61 -124.39
C THR A 164 -10.63 22.17 -125.38
N LEU A 165 -10.86 20.85 -125.50
CA LEU A 165 -12.06 20.14 -125.93
C LEU A 165 -11.55 18.72 -126.28
N SER A 166 -11.70 17.77 -125.37
CA SER A 166 -12.89 16.90 -125.26
C SER A 166 -12.83 15.79 -126.32
N GLU A 167 -13.19 14.57 -125.89
CA GLU A 167 -13.13 13.28 -126.61
C GLU A 167 -11.76 12.59 -126.44
N ASP A 168 -11.61 11.85 -125.36
CA ASP A 168 -11.99 10.43 -125.25
C ASP A 168 -11.16 9.54 -126.19
N ALA A 169 -10.36 8.69 -125.56
CA ALA A 169 -9.93 7.40 -126.10
C ALA A 169 -9.03 7.33 -127.35
N SER A 170 -8.23 8.36 -127.67
CA SER A 170 -6.96 8.08 -128.34
C SER A 170 -5.93 7.64 -127.29
N GLN A 171 -6.17 6.46 -126.70
CA GLN A 171 -5.14 5.69 -126.01
C GLN A 171 -3.93 5.66 -126.95
N THR A 172 -2.88 6.38 -126.58
CA THR A 172 -1.68 6.57 -127.40
C THR A 172 -0.87 5.28 -127.42
N ALA A 173 -1.44 4.19 -127.97
CA ALA A 173 -0.88 2.85 -128.00
C ALA A 173 0.58 2.94 -128.43
N LEU A 174 1.49 2.94 -127.44
CA LEU A 174 2.90 3.01 -127.70
C LEU A 174 3.23 1.58 -128.10
N VAL A 175 3.32 1.34 -129.40
CA VAL A 175 3.72 0.03 -129.94
C VAL A 175 5.18 -0.15 -129.56
N LEU A 176 5.37 -0.64 -128.35
CA LEU A 176 6.65 -1.06 -127.82
C LEU A 176 7.09 -2.28 -128.62
N SER A 177 8.38 -2.35 -128.91
CA SER A 177 8.95 -3.56 -129.50
C SER A 177 8.66 -4.75 -128.56
N ALA A 178 8.62 -5.97 -129.09
CA ALA A 178 8.43 -7.16 -128.27
C ALA A 178 9.47 -7.26 -127.13
N ASP A 179 10.64 -6.66 -127.31
CA ASP A 179 11.69 -6.58 -126.29
C ASP A 179 11.38 -5.55 -125.18
N ASP A 180 10.72 -4.44 -125.50
CA ASP A 180 10.33 -3.43 -124.51
C ASP A 180 9.15 -3.89 -123.64
N ILE A 181 8.16 -4.58 -124.23
CA ILE A 181 7.06 -5.19 -123.48
C ILE A 181 7.59 -6.25 -122.52
N LYS A 182 8.59 -7.05 -122.95
CA LYS A 182 9.28 -7.97 -122.05
C LYS A 182 9.92 -7.24 -120.88
N ARG A 183 10.66 -6.15 -121.13
CA ARG A 183 11.27 -5.35 -120.06
C ARG A 183 10.24 -4.76 -119.08
N VAL A 184 9.10 -4.30 -119.55
CA VAL A 184 8.01 -3.81 -118.68
C VAL A 184 7.44 -4.93 -117.84
N ARG A 185 7.12 -6.08 -118.44
CA ARG A 185 6.62 -7.26 -117.70
C ARG A 185 7.64 -7.78 -116.69
N GLU A 186 8.93 -7.78 -117.05
CA GLU A 186 10.02 -8.07 -116.12
C GLU A 186 10.04 -7.08 -114.96
N SER A 187 9.90 -5.78 -115.24
CA SER A 187 9.85 -4.76 -114.18
C SER A 187 8.60 -4.86 -113.29
N GLU A 188 7.43 -5.17 -113.85
CA GLU A 188 6.21 -5.41 -113.09
C GLU A 188 6.34 -6.65 -112.22
N SER A 189 6.95 -7.73 -112.73
CA SER A 189 7.25 -8.90 -111.90
C SER A 189 8.19 -8.58 -110.75
N LEU A 190 9.23 -7.76 -110.98
CA LEU A 190 10.13 -7.31 -109.90
C LEU A 190 9.42 -6.41 -108.90
N LEU A 191 8.50 -5.55 -109.35
CA LEU A 191 7.75 -4.66 -108.49
C LEU A 191 6.75 -5.44 -107.62
N GLU A 192 6.11 -6.47 -108.18
CA GLU A 192 5.24 -7.36 -107.43
C GLU A 192 6.04 -8.22 -106.43
N GLU A 193 7.23 -8.70 -106.80
CA GLU A 193 8.16 -9.34 -105.86
C GLU A 193 8.55 -8.41 -104.70
N GLU A 194 8.85 -7.14 -104.97
CA GLU A 194 9.16 -6.15 -103.92
C GLU A 194 7.93 -5.84 -103.06
N ARG A 195 6.72 -5.78 -103.64
CA ARG A 195 5.47 -5.62 -102.89
C ARG A 195 5.22 -6.81 -101.97
N GLU A 196 5.44 -8.03 -102.45
CA GLU A 196 5.35 -9.22 -101.62
C GLU A 196 6.40 -9.21 -100.50
N LYS A 197 7.65 -8.80 -100.78
CA LYS A 197 8.69 -8.62 -99.76
C LYS A 197 8.30 -7.57 -98.72
N LEU A 198 7.79 -6.42 -99.14
CA LEU A 198 7.31 -5.37 -98.24
C LEU A 198 6.11 -5.84 -97.40
N ALA A 199 5.18 -6.59 -98.00
CA ALA A 199 4.06 -7.19 -97.27
C ALA A 199 4.52 -8.26 -96.27
N CYS A 200 5.56 -9.02 -96.58
CA CYS A 200 6.21 -9.94 -95.64
C CYS A 200 6.89 -9.19 -94.49
N LEU A 201 7.68 -8.15 -94.79
CA LEU A 201 8.33 -7.31 -93.77
C LEU A 201 7.30 -6.62 -92.87
N ALA A 202 6.20 -6.12 -93.42
CA ALA A 202 5.12 -5.50 -92.65
C ALA A 202 4.45 -6.50 -91.69
N ARG A 203 4.27 -7.77 -92.12
CA ARG A 203 3.78 -8.84 -91.25
C ARG A 203 4.77 -9.15 -90.13
N GLU A 204 6.07 -9.21 -90.45
CA GLU A 204 7.12 -9.42 -89.45
C GLU A 204 7.21 -8.27 -88.45
N THR A 205 7.08 -7.01 -88.89
CA THR A 205 7.08 -5.85 -87.98
C THR A 205 5.88 -5.87 -87.05
N ASN A 206 4.69 -6.22 -87.54
CA ASN A 206 3.50 -6.32 -86.69
C ASN A 206 3.66 -7.42 -85.62
N VAL A 207 4.22 -8.57 -85.98
CA VAL A 207 4.52 -9.65 -85.01
C VAL A 207 5.53 -9.19 -83.95
N LEU A 208 6.54 -8.41 -84.34
CA LEU A 208 7.49 -7.83 -83.39
C LEU A 208 6.85 -6.77 -82.49
N GLU A 209 5.95 -5.95 -83.01
CA GLU A 209 5.19 -4.97 -82.22
C GLU A 209 4.30 -5.67 -81.18
N ASP A 210 3.55 -6.70 -81.60
CA ASP A 210 2.73 -7.50 -80.69
C ASP A 210 3.58 -8.15 -79.59
N GLN A 211 4.76 -8.68 -79.94
CA GLN A 211 5.68 -9.26 -78.96
C GLN A 211 6.22 -8.21 -77.98
N LEU A 212 6.54 -7.01 -78.47
CA LEU A 212 6.98 -5.90 -77.62
C LEU A 212 5.88 -5.42 -76.66
N GLU A 213 4.62 -5.39 -77.09
CA GLU A 213 3.49 -5.09 -76.21
C GLU A 213 3.31 -6.16 -75.14
N LEU A 214 3.47 -7.43 -75.50
CA LEU A 214 3.41 -8.55 -74.57
C LEU A 214 4.54 -8.48 -73.53
N ASP A 215 5.77 -8.22 -73.97
CA ASP A 215 6.93 -8.04 -73.08
C ASP A 215 6.77 -6.79 -72.18
N ARG A 216 6.17 -5.72 -72.71
CA ARG A 216 5.84 -4.52 -71.92
C ARG A 216 4.84 -4.83 -70.82
N SER A 217 3.75 -5.54 -71.14
CA SER A 217 2.75 -5.95 -70.15
C SER A 217 3.37 -6.83 -69.06
N HIS A 218 4.27 -7.75 -69.44
CA HIS A 218 5.01 -8.58 -68.50
C HIS A 218 5.94 -7.76 -67.59
N CYS A 219 6.61 -6.73 -68.12
CA CYS A 219 7.43 -5.81 -67.33
C CYS A 219 6.57 -5.00 -66.34
N GLU A 220 5.38 -4.56 -66.75
CA GLU A 220 4.45 -3.83 -65.90
C GLU A 220 3.96 -4.72 -64.73
N GLU A 221 3.49 -5.94 -65.01
CA GLU A 221 3.12 -6.93 -63.98
C GLU A 221 4.26 -7.23 -63.00
N MET A 222 5.48 -7.42 -63.53
CA MET A 222 6.67 -7.66 -62.71
C MET A 222 6.98 -6.45 -61.82
N SER A 223 6.81 -5.23 -62.35
CA SER A 223 7.02 -4.00 -61.58
C SER A 223 6.02 -3.87 -60.43
N GLU A 224 4.74 -4.18 -60.67
CA GLU A 224 3.70 -4.18 -59.64
C GLU A 224 3.98 -5.24 -58.57
N HIS A 225 4.42 -6.43 -58.99
CA HIS A 225 4.82 -7.49 -58.08
C HIS A 225 5.98 -7.07 -57.19
N VAL A 226 7.06 -6.50 -57.75
CA VAL A 226 8.21 -5.97 -56.99
C VAL A 226 7.77 -4.86 -56.04
N HIS A 227 6.88 -3.96 -56.47
CA HIS A 227 6.32 -2.92 -55.62
C HIS A 227 5.49 -3.51 -54.46
N SER A 228 4.71 -4.56 -54.71
CA SER A 228 3.94 -5.25 -53.66
C SER A 228 4.86 -5.88 -52.61
N ILE A 229 5.92 -6.57 -53.04
CA ILE A 229 6.92 -7.17 -52.16
C ILE A 229 7.63 -6.08 -51.36
N ARG A 230 8.00 -4.97 -51.99
CA ARG A 230 8.64 -3.83 -51.32
C ARG A 230 7.74 -3.23 -50.23
N ARG A 231 6.43 -3.07 -50.48
CA ARG A 231 5.48 -2.57 -49.47
C ARG A 231 5.39 -3.55 -48.29
N ASN A 232 5.29 -4.85 -48.56
CA ASN A 232 5.25 -5.88 -47.52
C ASN A 232 6.54 -5.88 -46.68
N TYR A 233 7.70 -5.78 -47.34
CA TYR A 233 8.99 -5.67 -46.66
C TYR A 233 9.08 -4.42 -45.77
N GLN A 234 8.61 -3.26 -46.27
CA GLN A 234 8.57 -2.03 -45.49
C GLN A 234 7.65 -2.13 -44.28
N ALA A 235 6.50 -2.81 -44.41
CA ALA A 235 5.59 -3.05 -43.29
C ALA A 235 6.24 -3.94 -42.22
N VAL A 236 6.86 -5.06 -42.62
CA VAL A 236 7.58 -5.96 -41.70
C VAL A 236 8.75 -5.24 -41.01
N LEU A 237 9.51 -4.42 -41.75
CA LEU A 237 10.56 -3.61 -41.14
C LEU A 237 10.00 -2.62 -40.11
N ALA A 238 8.89 -1.96 -40.40
CA ALA A 238 8.26 -1.02 -39.46
C ALA A 238 7.81 -1.74 -38.17
N GLU A 239 7.16 -2.90 -38.30
CA GLU A 239 6.79 -3.75 -37.16
C GLU A 239 8.01 -4.19 -36.34
N LEU A 240 9.09 -4.62 -37.01
CA LEU A 240 10.32 -5.01 -36.35
C LEU A 240 10.93 -3.84 -35.57
N THR A 241 10.98 -2.64 -36.15
CA THR A 241 11.47 -1.44 -35.45
C THR A 241 10.60 -1.05 -34.26
N ALA A 242 9.27 -1.27 -34.34
CA ALA A 242 8.36 -1.05 -33.22
C ALA A 242 8.64 -2.04 -32.08
N VAL A 243 8.78 -3.34 -32.37
CA VAL A 243 9.13 -4.36 -31.38
C VAL A 243 10.49 -4.11 -30.74
N GLU A 244 11.48 -3.67 -31.51
CA GLU A 244 12.77 -3.24 -30.95
C GLU A 244 12.62 -2.08 -29.97
N SER A 245 11.78 -1.09 -30.29
CA SER A 245 11.53 0.04 -29.40
C SER A 245 10.80 -0.38 -28.12
N GLU A 246 9.82 -1.28 -28.21
CA GLU A 246 9.14 -1.86 -27.05
C GLU A 246 10.11 -2.63 -26.16
N ARG A 247 11.00 -3.44 -26.74
CA ARG A 247 12.04 -4.16 -25.98
C ARG A 247 12.96 -3.20 -25.22
N ARG A 248 13.35 -2.07 -25.83
CA ARG A 248 14.13 -1.02 -25.14
C ARG A 248 13.34 -0.43 -23.96
N GLN A 249 12.04 -0.17 -24.14
CA GLN A 249 11.18 0.32 -23.06
C GLN A 249 11.04 -0.71 -21.91
N TYR A 250 10.88 -2.00 -22.23
CA TYR A 250 10.84 -3.05 -21.21
C TYR A 250 12.16 -3.17 -20.44
N ALA A 251 13.30 -2.99 -21.11
CA ALA A 251 14.60 -2.97 -20.45
C ALA A 251 14.70 -1.81 -19.45
N THR A 252 14.32 -0.59 -19.86
CA THR A 252 14.30 0.57 -18.95
C THR A 252 13.34 0.38 -17.78
N LEU A 253 12.16 -0.22 -18.02
CA LEU A 253 11.20 -0.52 -16.94
C LEU A 253 11.77 -1.53 -15.95
N ARG A 254 12.52 -2.55 -16.41
CA ARG A 254 13.16 -3.52 -15.53
C ARG A 254 14.22 -2.85 -14.65
N GLU A 255 15.07 -2.00 -15.22
CA GLU A 255 16.08 -1.22 -14.48
C GLU A 255 15.41 -0.31 -13.44
N GLU A 256 14.33 0.38 -13.80
CA GLU A 256 13.56 1.19 -12.84
C GLU A 256 12.95 0.35 -11.71
N TRP A 257 12.44 -0.83 -12.01
CA TRP A 257 11.89 -1.74 -11.00
C TRP A 257 12.96 -2.25 -10.04
N GLU A 258 14.13 -2.59 -10.54
CA GLU A 258 15.29 -2.98 -9.72
C GLU A 258 15.75 -1.81 -8.84
N GLY A 259 15.82 -0.61 -9.40
CA GLY A 259 16.10 0.62 -8.63
C GLY A 259 15.08 0.88 -7.53
N ARG A 260 13.77 0.80 -7.83
CA ARG A 260 12.70 0.95 -6.83
C ARG A 260 12.75 -0.12 -5.74
N LYS A 261 13.08 -1.36 -6.10
CA LYS A 261 13.26 -2.46 -5.15
C LYS A 261 14.45 -2.19 -4.23
N GLY A 262 15.55 -1.66 -4.77
CA GLY A 262 16.70 -1.19 -4.00
C GLY A 262 16.28 -0.13 -2.97
N ILE A 263 15.63 0.95 -3.42
CA ILE A 263 15.15 2.04 -2.55
C ILE A 263 14.21 1.50 -1.46
N TYR A 264 13.28 0.62 -1.80
CA TYR A 264 12.38 0.02 -0.82
C TYR A 264 13.13 -0.81 0.24
N SER A 265 14.13 -1.59 -0.18
CA SER A 265 14.95 -2.38 0.76
C SER A 265 15.79 -1.51 1.69
N GLU A 266 16.30 -0.39 1.19
CA GLU A 266 17.06 0.59 1.96
C GLU A 266 16.16 1.32 2.95
N ALA A 267 15.04 1.89 2.49
CA ALA A 267 14.06 2.55 3.35
C ALA A 267 13.52 1.62 4.45
N ARG A 268 13.35 0.32 4.15
CA ARG A 268 12.96 -0.67 5.17
C ARG A 268 14.05 -0.88 6.22
N ARG A 269 15.32 -0.99 5.81
CA ARG A 269 16.45 -1.13 6.72
C ARG A 269 16.57 0.10 7.63
N ASP A 270 16.48 1.29 7.05
CA ASP A 270 16.57 2.56 7.78
C ASP A 270 15.41 2.69 8.78
N MET A 271 14.19 2.28 8.40
CA MET A 271 13.06 2.22 9.34
C MET A 271 13.33 1.25 10.49
N GLU A 272 13.83 0.05 10.21
CA GLU A 272 14.17 -0.94 11.24
C GLU A 272 15.27 -0.41 12.18
N GLU A 273 16.28 0.30 11.67
CA GLU A 273 17.31 0.96 12.47
C GLU A 273 16.73 2.06 13.37
N ILE A 274 15.85 2.92 12.83
CA ILE A 274 15.15 3.95 13.61
C ILE A 274 14.33 3.32 14.73
N PHE A 275 13.61 2.23 14.46
CA PHE A 275 12.84 1.53 15.51
C PHE A 275 13.73 0.99 16.63
N VAL A 276 14.91 0.46 16.30
CA VAL A 276 15.88 -0.01 17.30
C VAL A 276 16.42 1.16 18.13
N LEU A 277 16.74 2.29 17.49
CA LEU A 277 17.20 3.50 18.18
C LEU A 277 16.12 4.04 19.13
N CYS A 278 14.89 4.23 18.65
CA CYS A 278 13.77 4.67 19.48
C CYS A 278 13.55 3.75 20.67
N ARG A 279 13.58 2.43 20.47
CA ARG A 279 13.41 1.46 21.56
C ARG A 279 14.53 1.57 22.60
N ASN A 280 15.77 1.78 22.18
CA ASN A 280 16.89 1.96 23.10
C ASN A 280 16.77 3.26 23.89
N GLU A 281 16.33 4.36 23.26
CA GLU A 281 16.06 5.63 23.93
C GLU A 281 14.90 5.52 24.92
N GLU A 282 13.80 4.86 24.54
CA GLU A 282 12.67 4.58 25.44
C GLU A 282 13.12 3.78 26.68
N LEU A 283 13.92 2.73 26.47
CA LEU A 283 14.46 1.92 27.57
C LEU A 283 15.40 2.73 28.48
N ALA A 284 16.21 3.62 27.90
CA ALA A 284 17.09 4.51 28.67
C ALA A 284 16.30 5.54 29.49
N ILE A 285 15.20 6.08 28.96
CA ILE A 285 14.31 6.98 29.70
C ILE A 285 13.64 6.22 30.86
N ILE A 286 13.13 5.02 30.58
CA ILE A 286 12.49 4.16 31.60
C ILE A 286 13.49 3.81 32.70
N SER A 287 14.75 3.47 32.38
CA SER A 287 15.75 3.12 33.38
C SER A 287 16.06 4.29 34.31
N VAL A 288 16.21 5.51 33.77
CA VAL A 288 16.43 6.72 34.57
C VAL A 288 15.23 6.99 35.51
N VAL A 289 14.01 6.82 35.02
CA VAL A 289 12.80 6.97 35.86
C VAL A 289 12.75 5.92 36.96
N LEU A 290 13.07 4.66 36.66
CA LEU A 290 13.11 3.59 37.66
C LEU A 290 14.18 3.82 38.73
N GLU A 291 15.36 4.30 38.33
CA GLU A 291 16.43 4.69 39.26
C GLU A 291 15.95 5.81 40.20
N GLY A 292 15.35 6.87 39.66
CA GLY A 292 14.80 7.97 40.46
C GLY A 292 13.69 7.53 41.42
N VAL A 293 12.79 6.64 41.00
CA VAL A 293 11.76 6.06 41.88
C VAL A 293 12.39 5.20 42.97
N ASN A 294 13.39 4.39 42.63
CA ASN A 294 14.09 3.55 43.60
C ASN A 294 14.82 4.40 44.67
N GLU A 295 15.50 5.47 44.27
CA GLU A 295 16.10 6.43 45.20
C GLU A 295 15.06 7.06 46.13
N HIS A 296 13.90 7.43 45.59
CA HIS A 296 12.81 7.99 46.37
C HIS A 296 12.25 6.99 47.39
N VAL A 297 12.04 5.73 46.99
CA VAL A 297 11.62 4.65 47.89
C VAL A 297 12.63 4.47 49.02
N ILE A 298 13.92 4.39 48.71
CA ILE A 298 14.96 4.26 49.73
C ILE A 298 14.97 5.48 50.67
N SER A 299 14.72 6.69 50.16
CA SER A 299 14.60 7.90 51.00
C SER A 299 13.44 7.81 51.99
N ILE A 300 12.27 7.39 51.52
CA ILE A 300 11.08 7.20 52.36
C ILE A 300 11.31 6.11 53.40
N GLU A 301 11.97 5.00 53.03
CA GLU A 301 12.32 3.93 53.97
C GLU A 301 13.27 4.41 55.07
N ARG A 302 14.24 5.27 54.73
CA ARG A 302 15.13 5.89 55.74
C ARG A 302 14.34 6.77 56.69
N GLU A 303 13.50 7.66 56.18
CA GLU A 303 12.64 8.53 57.00
C GLU A 303 11.69 7.74 57.90
N LEU A 304 11.10 6.66 57.38
CA LEU A 304 10.20 5.80 58.13
C LEU A 304 10.94 5.07 59.25
N ASN A 305 12.16 4.59 58.99
CA ASN A 305 13.01 3.98 60.01
C ASN A 305 13.46 4.97 61.08
N GLU A 306 13.78 6.21 60.72
CA GLU A 306 14.09 7.27 61.67
C GLU A 306 12.88 7.61 62.55
N LYS A 307 11.70 7.77 61.95
CA LYS A 307 10.45 7.97 62.69
C LYS A 307 10.15 6.80 63.62
N LYS A 308 10.32 5.56 63.15
CA LYS A 308 10.15 4.36 63.97
C LYS A 308 11.08 4.37 65.19
N ARG A 309 12.37 4.67 65.00
CA ARG A 309 13.34 4.79 66.11
C ARG A 309 12.96 5.91 67.08
N SER A 310 12.53 7.06 66.58
CA SER A 310 12.09 8.17 67.43
C SER A 310 10.86 7.80 68.27
N GLN A 311 9.88 7.12 67.68
CA GLN A 311 8.68 6.64 68.37
C GLN A 311 9.00 5.54 69.39
N GLU A 312 9.95 4.65 69.11
CA GLU A 312 10.42 3.64 70.07
C GLU A 312 11.05 4.31 71.31
N VAL A 313 11.83 5.37 71.12
CA VAL A 313 12.40 6.16 72.22
C VAL A 313 11.30 6.87 73.01
N GLU A 314 10.34 7.52 72.36
CA GLU A 314 9.20 8.17 73.03
C GLU A 314 8.38 7.17 73.85
N LEU A 315 8.09 6.00 73.29
CA LEU A 315 7.40 4.92 74.00
C LEU A 315 8.19 4.45 75.23
N ALA A 316 9.52 4.32 75.13
CA ALA A 316 10.36 3.99 76.27
C ALA A 316 10.32 5.07 77.35
N VAL A 317 10.34 6.36 76.97
CA VAL A 317 10.19 7.48 77.90
C VAL A 317 8.84 7.44 78.61
N TYR A 318 7.74 7.21 77.89
CA TYR A 318 6.42 7.06 78.50
C TYR A 318 6.36 5.87 79.49
N GLN A 319 7.01 4.75 79.17
CA GLN A 319 7.08 3.60 80.07
C GLN A 319 7.88 3.89 81.35
N ILE A 320 8.98 4.64 81.24
CA ILE A 320 9.76 5.08 82.41
C ILE A 320 8.93 6.02 83.26
N ALA A 321 8.33 7.06 82.66
CA ALA A 321 7.49 8.03 83.37
C ALA A 321 6.29 7.35 84.07
N TYR A 322 5.66 6.37 83.43
CA TYR A 322 4.58 5.58 84.05
C TYR A 322 5.08 4.79 85.27
N LYS A 323 6.25 4.16 85.18
CA LYS A 323 6.84 3.42 86.32
C LYS A 323 7.25 4.35 87.46
N GLU A 324 7.76 5.53 87.17
CA GLU A 324 8.06 6.56 88.17
C GLU A 324 6.79 7.03 88.88
N GLN A 325 5.72 7.32 88.13
CA GLN A 325 4.42 7.66 88.71
C GLN A 325 3.89 6.52 89.59
N GLN A 326 4.00 5.27 89.14
CA GLN A 326 3.61 4.11 89.93
C GLN A 326 4.43 4.00 91.24
N ALA A 327 5.74 4.23 91.17
CA ALA A 327 6.60 4.23 92.36
C ALA A 327 6.21 5.32 93.35
N VAL A 328 5.92 6.54 92.87
CA VAL A 328 5.43 7.65 93.72
C VAL A 328 4.07 7.32 94.34
N VAL A 329 3.16 6.68 93.59
CA VAL A 329 1.86 6.23 94.12
C VAL A 329 2.06 5.18 95.21
N ASP A 330 2.99 4.25 95.05
CA ASP A 330 3.30 3.23 96.04
C ASP A 330 3.96 3.85 97.30
N GLU A 331 4.87 4.81 97.16
CA GLU A 331 5.43 5.59 98.26
C GLU A 331 4.35 6.35 99.04
N LEU A 332 3.42 7.01 98.33
CA LEU A 332 2.29 7.70 98.94
C LEU A 332 1.37 6.72 99.66
N ARG A 333 1.14 5.53 99.09
CA ARG A 333 0.34 4.49 99.72
C ARG A 333 0.97 4.01 101.01
N ASP A 334 2.29 3.82 101.05
CA ASP A 334 3.04 3.46 102.25
C ASP A 334 3.01 4.57 103.30
N ALA A 335 3.16 5.84 102.89
CA ALA A 335 3.04 6.99 103.77
C ALA A 335 1.63 7.10 104.38
N VAL A 336 0.59 6.90 103.59
CA VAL A 336 -0.81 6.87 104.07
C VAL A 336 -1.01 5.71 105.05
N ASN A 337 -0.53 4.51 104.74
CA ASN A 337 -0.62 3.36 105.65
C ASN A 337 0.11 3.63 106.98
N TYR A 338 1.28 4.28 106.92
CA TYR A 338 2.04 4.68 108.10
C TYR A 338 1.28 5.70 108.96
N LEU A 339 0.71 6.74 108.32
CA LEU A 339 -0.09 7.76 109.00
C LEU A 339 -1.36 7.18 109.62
N GLN A 340 -2.03 6.25 108.93
CA GLN A 340 -3.20 5.53 109.47
C GLN A 340 -2.84 4.72 110.72
N ARG A 341 -1.68 4.05 110.75
CA ARG A 341 -1.20 3.34 111.96
C ARG A 341 -0.93 4.31 113.11
N HIS A 342 -0.25 5.42 112.85
CA HIS A 342 -0.01 6.46 113.86
C HIS A 342 -1.29 7.07 114.41
N GLN A 343 -2.26 7.35 113.54
CA GLN A 343 -3.57 7.84 113.97
C GLN A 343 -4.23 6.84 114.91
N TRP A 344 -4.22 5.55 114.57
CA TRP A 344 -4.78 4.50 115.42
C TRP A 344 -4.07 4.41 116.79
N GLU A 345 -2.75 4.54 116.83
CA GLU A 345 -1.99 4.57 118.09
C GLU A 345 -2.34 5.79 118.95
N LEU A 346 -2.51 6.97 118.33
CA LEU A 346 -2.95 8.18 119.02
C LEU A 346 -4.38 8.05 119.55
N GLU A 347 -5.29 7.47 118.77
CA GLU A 347 -6.66 7.17 119.21
C GLU A 347 -6.66 6.21 120.39
N LEU A 348 -5.83 5.17 120.35
CA LEU A 348 -5.64 4.23 121.46
C LEU A 348 -5.11 4.93 122.71
N MET A 349 -4.12 5.81 122.58
CA MET A 349 -3.56 6.59 123.69
C MET A 349 -4.57 7.57 124.27
N ALA A 350 -5.36 8.24 123.42
CA ALA A 350 -6.45 9.12 123.85
C ALA A 350 -7.51 8.34 124.65
N LYS A 351 -7.92 7.16 124.16
CA LYS A 351 -8.84 6.26 124.88
C LYS A 351 -8.26 5.78 126.21
N ARG A 352 -6.98 5.44 126.28
CA ARG A 352 -6.29 5.10 127.54
C ARG A 352 -6.29 6.27 128.52
N GLN A 353 -6.02 7.49 128.06
CA GLN A 353 -6.07 8.70 128.88
C GLN A 353 -7.49 9.01 129.36
N GLU A 354 -8.52 8.81 128.54
CA GLU A 354 -9.92 8.92 128.95
C GLU A 354 -10.23 7.94 130.09
N ILE A 355 -9.86 6.67 129.94
CA ILE A 355 -10.04 5.64 130.97
C ILE A 355 -9.28 6.01 132.26
N GLU A 356 -8.05 6.49 132.15
CA GLU A 356 -7.29 6.97 133.32
C GLU A 356 -7.95 8.18 133.99
N LYS A 357 -8.45 9.15 133.23
CA LYS A 357 -9.19 10.29 133.78
C LYS A 357 -10.46 9.83 134.49
N TYR A 358 -11.18 8.86 133.92
CA TYR A 358 -12.32 8.22 134.56
C TYR A 358 -11.93 7.50 135.85
N LYS A 359 -10.85 6.71 135.85
CA LYS A 359 -10.31 6.04 137.04
C LYS A 359 -9.87 7.05 138.10
N ARG A 360 -9.14 8.10 137.73
CA ARG A 360 -8.74 9.18 138.67
C ARG A 360 -9.95 9.92 139.21
N LYS A 361 -10.97 10.22 138.40
CA LYS A 361 -12.25 10.80 138.86
C LYS A 361 -13.01 9.85 139.78
N SER A 362 -13.00 8.54 139.49
CA SER A 362 -13.62 7.51 140.34
C SER A 362 -12.90 7.42 141.68
N ILE A 363 -11.57 7.31 141.69
CA ILE A 363 -10.74 7.32 142.90
C ILE A 363 -10.93 8.61 143.69
N ARG A 364 -10.96 9.79 143.03
CA ARG A 364 -11.30 11.05 143.71
C ARG A 364 -12.70 11.03 144.30
N ARG A 365 -13.70 10.53 143.57
CA ARG A 365 -15.06 10.38 144.11
C ARG A 365 -15.08 9.45 145.31
N LEU A 366 -14.34 8.34 145.26
CA LEU A 366 -14.27 7.36 146.33
C LEU A 366 -13.51 7.90 147.56
N LEU A 367 -12.43 8.67 147.33
CA LEU A 367 -11.70 9.40 148.38
C LEU A 367 -12.56 10.52 148.97
N MET A 368 -13.26 11.29 148.14
CA MET A 368 -14.19 12.31 148.62
C MET A 368 -15.35 11.66 149.37
N ALA A 369 -15.87 10.53 148.89
CA ALA A 369 -16.89 9.75 149.56
C ALA A 369 -16.40 9.18 150.88
N SER A 370 -15.16 8.71 150.99
CA SER A 370 -14.60 8.20 152.26
C SER A 370 -14.22 9.33 153.22
N LEU A 371 -13.78 10.48 152.72
CA LEU A 371 -13.60 11.70 153.54
C LEU A 371 -14.96 12.22 154.03
N SER A 372 -15.99 12.24 153.18
CA SER A 372 -17.35 12.64 153.58
C SER A 372 -18.08 11.58 154.41
N ALA A 373 -17.74 10.29 154.25
CA ALA A 373 -18.28 9.19 155.04
C ALA A 373 -17.55 8.99 156.38
N SER A 374 -16.67 9.93 156.76
CA SER A 374 -16.20 10.04 158.15
C SER A 374 -17.31 10.44 159.14
N LEU A 375 -18.53 10.69 158.67
CA LEU A 375 -19.74 10.72 159.50
C LEU A 375 -20.77 9.69 158.99
N ASN A 376 -21.23 8.86 159.92
CA ASN A 376 -22.44 8.01 159.87
C ASN A 376 -22.32 6.66 159.15
N THR A 377 -21.91 5.70 159.97
CA THR A 377 -22.14 4.27 159.84
C THR A 377 -23.63 3.93 159.74
N GLY A 378 -23.98 3.18 158.69
CA GLY A 378 -24.94 2.09 158.77
C GLY A 378 -26.40 2.45 158.54
N GLU A 379 -26.81 2.63 157.28
CA GLU A 379 -28.14 2.27 156.77
C GLU A 379 -28.27 2.66 155.28
N ALA A 380 -27.91 1.75 154.37
CA ALA A 380 -28.36 1.83 152.96
C ALA A 380 -28.20 0.47 152.23
N LEU A 381 -28.44 -0.65 152.92
CA LEU A 381 -28.68 -1.94 152.25
C LEU A 381 -30.18 -2.04 151.98
N LYS A 382 -30.62 -1.41 150.89
CA LYS A 382 -31.92 -1.57 150.18
C LYS A 382 -32.13 -0.36 149.25
N GLN A 383 -31.13 -0.02 148.43
CA GLN A 383 -31.42 0.83 147.28
C GLN A 383 -31.91 -0.10 146.18
N GLU A 384 -33.24 -0.27 146.15
CA GLU A 384 -33.96 -0.56 144.92
C GLU A 384 -33.38 0.33 143.82
N LEU A 385 -32.96 -0.26 142.69
CA LEU A 385 -32.37 0.48 141.57
C LEU A 385 -33.29 1.66 141.25
N SER A 386 -32.74 2.88 141.36
CA SER A 386 -33.51 4.10 141.09
C SER A 386 -34.15 4.02 139.71
N GLU A 387 -35.34 4.60 139.57
CA GLU A 387 -36.09 4.60 138.29
C GLU A 387 -35.25 5.11 137.11
N GLU A 388 -34.26 5.97 137.36
CA GLU A 388 -33.28 6.43 136.38
C GLU A 388 -32.40 5.30 135.82
N TYR A 389 -31.89 4.39 136.66
CA TYR A 389 -31.09 3.25 136.20
C TYR A 389 -31.94 2.23 135.45
N ILE A 390 -33.22 2.07 135.82
CA ILE A 390 -34.15 1.21 135.08
C ILE A 390 -34.45 1.81 133.69
N LYS A 391 -34.57 3.15 133.58
CA LYS A 391 -34.72 3.83 132.28
C LYS A 391 -33.46 3.71 131.43
N GLU A 392 -32.27 3.97 132.00
CA GLU A 392 -31.00 3.83 131.29
C GLU A 392 -30.79 2.39 130.82
N ALA A 393 -31.07 1.38 131.66
CA ALA A 393 -31.00 -0.02 131.27
C ALA A 393 -32.00 -0.39 130.17
N LYS A 394 -33.21 0.20 130.15
CA LYS A 394 -34.19 0.01 129.07
C LYS A 394 -33.74 0.69 127.77
N GLU A 395 -33.14 1.87 127.84
CA GLU A 395 -32.59 2.57 126.68
C GLU A 395 -31.37 1.84 126.11
N ASP A 396 -30.46 1.38 126.96
CA ASP A 396 -29.32 0.55 126.57
C ASP A 396 -29.78 -0.78 125.98
N HIS A 397 -30.77 -1.45 126.58
CA HIS A 397 -31.37 -2.65 125.98
C HIS A 397 -31.99 -2.34 124.60
N ARG A 398 -32.66 -1.20 124.43
CA ARG A 398 -33.22 -0.79 123.14
C ARG A 398 -32.12 -0.53 122.11
N ALA A 399 -31.06 0.16 122.49
CA ALA A 399 -29.91 0.43 121.63
C ALA A 399 -29.21 -0.88 121.24
N VAL A 400 -29.00 -1.80 122.20
CA VAL A 400 -28.41 -3.12 121.97
C VAL A 400 -29.31 -3.96 121.07
N SER A 401 -30.63 -3.98 121.29
CA SER A 401 -31.59 -4.71 120.45
C SER A 401 -31.65 -4.17 119.02
N LEU A 402 -31.56 -2.84 118.85
CA LEU A 402 -31.50 -2.21 117.53
C LEU A 402 -30.17 -2.53 116.82
N VAL A 403 -29.05 -2.49 117.55
CA VAL A 403 -27.74 -2.88 117.02
C VAL A 403 -27.72 -4.37 116.66
N SER A 404 -28.27 -5.25 117.49
CA SER A 404 -28.32 -6.69 117.19
C SER A 404 -29.23 -6.99 116.00
N ALA A 405 -30.37 -6.30 115.87
CA ALA A 405 -31.24 -6.42 114.70
C ALA A 405 -30.52 -5.96 113.42
N ARG A 406 -29.75 -4.86 113.50
CA ARG A 406 -28.96 -4.35 112.38
C ARG A 406 -27.81 -5.27 111.99
N ILE A 407 -27.13 -5.86 112.98
CA ILE A 407 -26.11 -6.88 112.76
C ILE A 407 -26.74 -8.11 112.09
N GLY A 408 -27.87 -8.61 112.59
CA GLY A 408 -28.59 -9.73 111.99
C GLY A 408 -28.99 -9.47 110.53
N ALA A 409 -29.48 -8.26 110.22
CA ALA A 409 -29.79 -7.86 108.85
C ALA A 409 -28.54 -7.79 107.95
N LEU A 410 -27.42 -7.27 108.47
CA LEU A 410 -26.13 -7.27 107.77
C LEU A 410 -25.61 -8.69 107.52
N GLU A 411 -25.76 -9.60 108.48
CA GLU A 411 -25.38 -11.00 108.35
C GLU A 411 -26.24 -11.73 107.31
N ALA A 412 -27.55 -11.48 107.30
CA ALA A 412 -28.45 -11.99 106.26
C ALA A 412 -28.03 -11.50 104.87
N ARG A 413 -27.71 -10.20 104.73
CA ARG A 413 -27.18 -9.64 103.46
C ARG A 413 -25.84 -10.25 103.07
N ARG A 414 -24.94 -10.48 104.03
CA ARG A 414 -23.68 -11.19 103.77
C ARG A 414 -23.95 -12.58 103.21
N GLY A 415 -24.97 -13.27 103.71
CA GLY A 415 -25.47 -14.53 103.16
C GLY A 415 -25.92 -14.42 101.69
N VAL A 416 -26.71 -13.39 101.35
CA VAL A 416 -27.17 -13.15 99.96
C VAL A 416 -26.00 -12.83 99.02
N LEU A 417 -25.07 -11.97 99.45
CA LEU A 417 -23.86 -11.65 98.67
C LEU A 417 -22.98 -12.89 98.43
N ALA A 418 -22.82 -13.73 99.46
CA ALA A 418 -22.10 -15.00 99.32
C ALA A 418 -22.80 -15.94 98.32
N ALA A 419 -24.13 -15.97 98.30
CA ALA A 419 -24.89 -16.78 97.34
C ALA A 419 -24.73 -16.29 95.89
N GLU A 420 -24.70 -14.97 95.64
CA GLU A 420 -24.40 -14.43 94.30
C GLU A 420 -22.96 -14.71 93.88
N LEU A 421 -21.99 -14.58 94.79
CA LEU A 421 -20.60 -14.95 94.51
C LEU A 421 -20.45 -16.44 94.18
N LEU A 422 -21.19 -17.33 94.85
CA LEU A 422 -21.19 -18.77 94.56
C LEU A 422 -21.87 -19.12 93.23
N ARG A 423 -22.82 -18.31 92.74
CA ARG A 423 -23.41 -18.49 91.40
C ARG A 423 -22.43 -18.16 90.28
N ILE A 424 -21.45 -17.31 90.54
CA ILE A 424 -20.37 -16.99 89.60
C ILE A 424 -19.31 -18.08 89.73
N SER A 425 -19.10 -18.85 88.67
CA SER A 425 -17.98 -19.78 88.62
C SER A 425 -16.65 -19.00 88.61
N SER A 426 -15.62 -19.52 89.29
CA SER A 426 -14.29 -18.88 89.33
C SER A 426 -13.63 -18.74 87.95
N THR A 427 -14.17 -19.43 86.94
CA THR A 427 -13.72 -19.47 85.55
C THR A 427 -14.71 -18.83 84.57
N GLU A 428 -15.68 -18.03 85.06
CA GLU A 428 -16.71 -17.45 84.20
C GLU A 428 -16.12 -16.42 83.23
N LYS A 429 -16.12 -16.75 81.93
CA LYS A 429 -15.62 -15.88 80.85
C LYS A 429 -16.66 -14.87 80.35
N ASP A 430 -17.95 -15.09 80.66
CA ASP A 430 -19.04 -14.23 80.19
C ASP A 430 -19.05 -12.90 80.97
N THR A 431 -18.50 -11.88 80.33
CA THR A 431 -18.44 -10.50 80.86
C THR A 431 -19.83 -9.94 81.17
N THR A 432 -20.86 -10.34 80.43
CA THR A 432 -22.25 -9.92 80.66
C THR A 432 -22.84 -10.46 81.96
N ARG A 433 -22.61 -11.75 82.26
CA ARG A 433 -23.02 -12.36 83.53
C ARG A 433 -22.25 -11.76 84.71
N MET A 434 -20.95 -11.56 84.56
CA MET A 434 -20.12 -10.92 85.57
C MET A 434 -20.62 -9.49 85.87
N ASN A 435 -20.91 -8.70 84.83
CA ASN A 435 -21.45 -7.35 84.98
C ASN A 435 -22.85 -7.35 85.61
N CYS A 436 -23.72 -8.30 85.26
CA CYS A 436 -25.04 -8.45 85.88
C CYS A 436 -24.92 -8.80 87.36
N ALA A 437 -24.02 -9.70 87.74
CA ALA A 437 -23.80 -10.06 89.14
C ALA A 437 -23.18 -8.90 89.93
N LEU A 438 -22.19 -8.20 89.38
CA LEU A 438 -21.64 -6.98 89.96
C LEU A 438 -22.71 -5.90 90.17
N ARG A 439 -23.66 -5.75 89.24
CA ARG A 439 -24.78 -4.81 89.37
C ARG A 439 -25.71 -5.21 90.52
N ARG A 440 -26.10 -6.49 90.62
CA ARG A 440 -26.92 -6.99 91.75
C ARG A 440 -26.21 -6.85 93.10
N MET A 441 -24.92 -7.15 93.15
CA MET A 441 -24.11 -6.95 94.37
C MET A 441 -24.07 -5.47 94.78
N ARG A 442 -23.96 -4.55 93.82
CA ARG A 442 -24.06 -3.12 94.09
C ARG A 442 -25.46 -2.73 94.60
N GLU A 443 -26.53 -3.26 94.00
CA GLU A 443 -27.91 -3.01 94.46
C GLU A 443 -28.11 -3.48 95.91
N ILE A 444 -27.67 -4.69 96.27
CA ILE A 444 -27.75 -5.23 97.64
C ILE A 444 -26.94 -4.37 98.65
N LEU A 445 -25.79 -3.84 98.23
CA LEU A 445 -24.96 -2.96 99.06
C LEU A 445 -25.55 -1.55 99.20
N MET A 446 -26.31 -1.10 98.20
CA MET A 446 -26.93 0.23 98.16
C MET A 446 -28.27 0.28 98.90
N ASP A 447 -29.01 -0.84 99.00
CA ASP A 447 -30.27 -0.88 99.74
C ASP A 447 -30.05 -0.42 101.20
N GLU A 448 -30.78 0.58 101.66
CA GLU A 448 -30.71 1.01 103.06
C GLU A 448 -31.31 -0.07 103.99
N ILE A 449 -30.71 -0.29 105.16
CA ILE A 449 -31.25 -1.24 106.14
C ILE A 449 -32.37 -0.52 106.88
N THR A 450 -33.59 -0.67 106.38
CA THR A 450 -34.80 -0.24 107.10
C THR A 450 -35.15 -1.33 108.13
N ILE A 451 -35.05 -0.98 109.40
CA ILE A 451 -35.54 -1.81 110.50
C ILE A 451 -36.84 -1.17 110.94
N ASP A 452 -37.93 -1.94 110.96
CA ASP A 452 -39.19 -1.49 111.55
C ASP A 452 -39.00 -1.31 113.05
N GLU A 453 -38.72 -0.07 113.47
CA GLU A 453 -38.54 0.28 114.88
C GLU A 453 -39.81 -0.02 115.70
N SER A 454 -40.98 -0.13 115.06
CA SER A 454 -42.26 -0.50 115.68
C SER A 454 -42.25 -1.93 116.22
N MET A 455 -41.58 -2.89 115.56
CA MET A 455 -41.45 -4.26 116.04
C MET A 455 -40.59 -4.35 117.31
N LEU A 456 -39.65 -3.42 117.49
CA LEU A 456 -38.83 -3.30 118.70
C LEU A 456 -39.57 -2.58 119.85
N GLN A 457 -40.68 -1.90 119.57
CA GLN A 457 -41.49 -1.23 120.59
C GLN A 457 -42.50 -2.16 121.26
N ASN A 458 -42.86 -3.27 120.61
CA ASN A 458 -43.84 -4.23 121.12
C ASN A 458 -43.22 -5.18 122.17
N GLU A 459 -42.57 -4.65 123.21
CA GLU A 459 -42.18 -5.47 124.36
C GLU A 459 -43.32 -5.66 125.39
N ASP A 460 -44.43 -4.92 125.28
CA ASP A 460 -45.59 -5.17 126.15
C ASP A 460 -46.26 -6.54 125.88
N GLU A 461 -45.92 -7.25 124.79
CA GLU A 461 -46.43 -8.61 124.53
C GLU A 461 -45.38 -9.73 124.64
N LEU A 462 -44.09 -9.41 124.86
CA LEU A 462 -43.09 -10.44 125.15
C LEU A 462 -43.10 -10.74 126.65
N THR A 463 -44.12 -11.49 127.07
CA THR A 463 -44.16 -12.14 128.38
C THR A 463 -42.80 -12.78 128.71
N PRO A 464 -42.33 -12.71 129.97
CA PRO A 464 -40.94 -12.96 130.32
C PRO A 464 -40.56 -14.41 130.06
N TRP A 465 -39.86 -14.66 128.94
CA TRP A 465 -39.16 -15.92 128.71
C TRP A 465 -37.99 -16.13 129.69
N TYR A 466 -37.69 -15.14 130.53
CA TYR A 466 -36.78 -15.27 131.67
C TYR A 466 -37.27 -16.21 132.78
N ASN A 467 -38.54 -16.66 132.74
CA ASN A 467 -39.04 -17.69 133.66
C ASN A 467 -39.03 -19.11 133.08
N ARG A 468 -38.46 -19.33 131.89
CA ARG A 468 -38.17 -20.71 131.48
C ARG A 468 -36.86 -21.14 132.10
N GLU A 469 -37.00 -21.61 133.34
CA GLU A 469 -36.12 -22.56 134.00
C GLU A 469 -35.30 -23.34 132.97
N LEU A 470 -34.04 -22.95 132.83
CA LEU A 470 -32.97 -23.89 132.49
C LEU A 470 -32.86 -24.81 133.70
N LEU A 471 -33.84 -25.71 133.86
CA LEU A 471 -33.71 -26.91 134.66
C LEU A 471 -32.45 -27.63 134.14
N PRO A 472 -31.41 -27.77 134.98
CA PRO A 472 -30.31 -28.64 134.66
C PRO A 472 -30.85 -30.08 134.60
N PRO A 473 -30.35 -30.92 133.69
CA PRO A 473 -30.87 -32.26 133.50
C PRO A 473 -30.56 -33.10 134.74
N TYR A 474 -31.58 -33.46 135.50
CA TYR A 474 -31.55 -34.54 136.47
C TYR A 474 -32.48 -35.66 135.99
N SER A 475 -31.93 -36.58 135.18
CA SER A 475 -32.25 -38.01 135.09
C SER A 475 -31.45 -38.65 133.97
#